data_AF-A0AA45LDG5-F1
#
_entry.id   AF-A0AA45LDG5-F1
#
_cell.length_a   1.000
_cell.length_b   1.000
_cell.length_c   1.000
_cell.angle_alpha   90.00
_cell.angle_beta   90.00
_cell.angle_gamma   90.00
#
_symmetry.space_group_name_H-M   'P 1'
#
loop_
_entity.id
_entity.type
_entity.pdbx_description
1 polymer ?
#
loop_
_entity_poly.entity_id
_entity_poly.type
_entity_poly.pdbx_seq_one_letter_code
_entity_poly.pdbx_strand_id
1 'polypeptide(L)'
;MTGHGYEIALPELNALVKSLGDVADALSALVVPATALGQLPPLLGTAPPALAMADRLSATAGQAGLTGELSAADDALRAYHRTLVTTLSEYSDLDEAVSSTLNAVDAVAGGHR
;
A
#
# COMPACT_ATOMS: atom_id res chain seq x y z
N MET A 1 -11.26 -32.37 20.92
CA MET A 1 -11.35 -30.90 20.86
C MET A 1 -11.08 -30.51 19.42
N THR A 2 -12.12 -30.19 18.66
CA THR A 2 -12.00 -29.77 17.26
C THR A 2 -11.66 -28.29 17.24
N GLY A 3 -10.36 -27.97 17.23
CA GLY A 3 -9.91 -26.62 16.93
C GLY A 3 -10.32 -26.33 15.49
N HIS A 4 -11.19 -25.33 15.29
CA HIS A 4 -11.48 -24.81 13.96
C HIS A 4 -10.23 -24.10 13.46
N GLY A 5 -9.35 -24.85 12.80
CA GLY A 5 -8.20 -24.28 12.11
C GLY A 5 -8.73 -23.46 10.94
N TYR A 6 -8.46 -22.15 10.96
CA TYR A 6 -8.64 -21.31 9.79
C TYR A 6 -7.44 -21.55 8.88
N GLU A 7 -7.67 -22.15 7.71
CA GLU A 7 -6.66 -22.25 6.67
C GLU A 7 -6.60 -20.91 5.93
N ILE A 8 -5.46 -20.23 6.02
CA ILE A 8 -5.24 -18.98 5.30
C ILE A 8 -4.74 -19.32 3.89
N ALA A 9 -5.46 -18.80 2.90
CA ALA A 9 -5.10 -18.84 1.48
C ALA A 9 -3.93 -17.86 1.21
N LEU A 10 -2.74 -18.22 1.74
CA LEU A 10 -1.55 -17.38 1.74
C LEU A 10 -1.07 -16.99 0.33
N PRO A 11 -1.11 -17.88 -0.69
CA PRO A 11 -0.77 -17.49 -2.06
C PRO A 11 -1.68 -16.39 -2.63
N GLU A 12 -2.99 -16.49 -2.41
CA GLU A 12 -3.99 -15.53 -2.87
C GLU A 12 -3.82 -14.18 -2.18
N LEU A 13 -3.57 -14.18 -0.86
CA LEU A 13 -3.27 -12.98 -0.09
C LEU A 13 -1.98 -12.30 -0.56
N ASN A 14 -0.92 -13.08 -0.84
CA ASN A 14 0.32 -12.53 -1.40
C ASN A 14 0.10 -11.92 -2.79
N ALA A 15 -0.73 -12.52 -3.63
CA ALA A 15 -1.09 -11.96 -4.93
C ALA A 15 -1.87 -10.63 -4.78
N LEU A 16 -2.79 -10.55 -3.83
CA LEU A 16 -3.53 -9.31 -3.53
C LEU A 16 -2.61 -8.22 -2.99
N VAL A 17 -1.72 -8.54 -2.06
CA VAL A 17 -0.75 -7.58 -1.52
C VAL A 17 0.19 -7.07 -2.61
N LYS A 18 0.64 -7.95 -3.51
CA LYS A 18 1.40 -7.55 -4.69
C LYS A 18 0.60 -6.57 -5.57
N SER A 19 -0.64 -6.90 -5.89
CA SER A 19 -1.50 -6.00 -6.69
C SER A 19 -1.71 -4.65 -6.00
N LEU A 20 -1.80 -4.61 -4.67
CA LEU A 20 -1.89 -3.38 -3.92
C LEU A 20 -0.60 -2.55 -4.00
N GLY A 21 0.56 -3.22 -3.98
CA GLY A 21 1.86 -2.60 -4.23
C GLY A 21 1.94 -1.96 -5.62
N ASP A 22 1.47 -2.66 -6.66
CA ASP A 22 1.43 -2.13 -8.03
C ASP A 22 0.56 -0.86 -8.12
N VAL A 23 -0.57 -0.82 -7.41
CA VAL A 23 -1.43 0.38 -7.32
C VAL A 23 -0.72 1.51 -6.56
N ALA A 24 0.01 1.20 -5.49
CA ALA A 24 0.78 2.19 -4.74
C ALA A 24 1.87 2.83 -5.61
N ASP A 25 2.59 2.03 -6.40
CA ASP A 25 3.62 2.54 -7.29
C ASP A 25 3.01 3.38 -8.43
N ALA A 26 1.87 2.96 -8.98
CA ALA A 26 1.13 3.76 -9.96
C ALA A 26 0.68 5.10 -9.38
N LEU A 27 0.18 5.13 -8.14
CA LEU A 27 -0.22 6.36 -7.45
C LEU A 27 0.98 7.28 -7.18
N SER A 28 2.09 6.73 -6.71
CA SER A 28 3.32 7.47 -6.46
C SER A 28 3.88 8.11 -7.74
N ALA A 29 3.76 7.42 -8.89
CA ALA A 29 4.11 7.97 -10.19
C ALA A 29 3.23 9.16 -10.61
N LEU A 30 2.04 9.34 -10.03
CA LEU A 30 1.16 10.50 -10.26
C LEU A 30 1.49 11.70 -9.36
N VAL A 31 2.14 11.49 -8.20
CA VAL A 31 2.49 12.58 -7.27
C VAL A 31 3.45 13.58 -7.92
N VAL A 32 4.46 13.09 -8.65
CA VAL A 32 5.45 13.91 -9.35
C VAL A 32 4.80 14.84 -10.39
N PRO A 33 4.01 14.35 -11.37
CA PRO A 33 3.36 15.23 -12.33
C PRO A 33 2.32 16.14 -11.69
N ALA A 34 1.60 15.71 -10.65
CA ALA A 34 0.69 16.59 -9.90
C ALA A 34 1.44 17.75 -9.23
N THR A 35 2.58 17.45 -8.59
CA THR A 35 3.45 18.47 -7.99
C THR A 35 3.95 19.47 -9.04
N ALA A 36 4.39 18.98 -10.20
CA ALA A 36 4.83 19.83 -11.30
C ALA A 36 3.68 20.73 -11.80
N LEU A 37 2.45 20.21 -11.90
CA LEU A 37 1.27 21.01 -12.24
C LEU A 37 0.96 22.10 -11.20
N GLY A 38 1.12 21.79 -9.91
CA GLY A 38 0.91 22.76 -8.83
C GLY A 38 1.98 23.86 -8.75
N GLN A 39 3.17 23.61 -9.30
CA GLN A 39 4.30 24.56 -9.29
C GLN A 39 4.36 25.43 -10.55
N LEU A 40 3.76 25.00 -11.66
CA LEU A 40 3.80 25.74 -12.92
C LEU A 40 2.66 26.76 -12.99
N PRO A 41 2.94 28.08 -13.08
CA PRO A 41 1.89 29.05 -13.30
C PRO A 41 1.28 28.83 -14.69
N PRO A 42 -0.05 28.64 -14.79
CA PRO A 42 -0.69 28.38 -16.08
C PRO A 42 -0.67 29.64 -16.95
N LEU A 43 -0.27 29.47 -18.21
CA LEU A 43 -0.15 30.54 -19.18
C LEU A 43 -1.52 30.88 -19.80
N LEU A 44 -2.34 31.63 -19.06
CA LEU A 44 -3.69 32.05 -19.48
C LEU A 44 -3.75 33.48 -20.05
N GLY A 45 -2.61 34.18 -20.13
CA GLY A 45 -2.52 35.59 -20.53
C GLY A 45 -2.56 36.56 -19.33
N THR A 46 -2.64 37.86 -19.60
CA THR A 46 -2.50 38.92 -18.59
C THR A 46 -3.80 39.68 -18.27
N ALA A 47 -4.93 39.28 -18.88
CA ALA A 47 -6.22 39.87 -18.57
C ALA A 47 -6.61 39.57 -17.11
N PRO A 48 -7.23 40.50 -16.36
CA PRO A 48 -7.65 40.26 -14.98
C PRO A 48 -8.40 38.93 -14.73
N PRO A 49 -9.39 38.52 -15.57
CA PRO A 49 -10.03 37.22 -15.38
C PRO A 49 -9.10 36.02 -15.63
N ALA A 50 -8.11 36.15 -16.52
CA ALA A 50 -7.12 35.10 -16.77
C ALA A 50 -6.19 34.92 -15.57
N LEU A 51 -5.77 36.02 -14.92
CA LEU A 51 -4.98 35.97 -13.69
C LEU A 51 -5.75 35.28 -12.56
N ALA A 52 -7.01 35.67 -12.34
CA ALA A 52 -7.85 35.03 -11.32
C ALA A 52 -8.07 33.52 -11.57
N MET A 53 -8.17 33.11 -12.85
CA MET A 53 -8.26 31.70 -13.21
C MET A 53 -6.92 30.97 -13.00
N ALA A 54 -5.79 31.63 -13.29
CA ALA A 54 -4.47 31.07 -13.08
C ALA A 54 -4.20 30.80 -11.59
N ASP A 55 -4.59 31.74 -10.72
CA ASP A 55 -4.50 31.57 -9.27
C ASP A 55 -5.34 30.39 -8.78
N ARG A 56 -6.58 30.27 -9.27
CA ARG A 56 -7.47 29.16 -8.92
C ARG A 56 -6.89 27.80 -9.34
N LEU A 57 -6.40 27.68 -10.57
CA LEU A 57 -5.78 26.44 -11.05
C LEU A 57 -4.54 26.08 -10.23
N SER A 58 -3.72 27.06 -9.90
CA SER A 58 -2.51 26.87 -9.08
C SER A 58 -2.88 26.40 -7.67
N ALA A 59 -3.92 27.00 -7.07
CA ALA A 59 -4.43 26.58 -5.77
C ALA A 59 -5.02 25.15 -5.79
N THR A 60 -5.78 24.80 -6.83
CA THR A 60 -6.37 23.46 -6.99
C THR A 60 -5.31 22.40 -7.28
N ALA A 61 -4.28 22.71 -8.07
CA ALA A 61 -3.22 21.77 -8.40
C ALA A 61 -2.18 21.63 -7.28
N GLY A 62 -1.95 22.69 -6.50
CA GLY A 62 -0.93 22.76 -5.46
C GLY A 62 -1.22 21.92 -4.21
N GLN A 63 -0.44 22.18 -3.16
CA GLN A 63 -0.44 21.38 -1.93
C GLN A 63 -1.78 21.36 -1.18
N ALA A 64 -2.58 22.42 -1.31
CA ALA A 64 -3.90 22.49 -0.68
C ALA A 64 -4.99 21.72 -1.46
N GLY A 65 -4.66 21.20 -2.65
CA GLY A 65 -5.56 20.42 -3.49
C GLY A 65 -4.90 19.14 -3.97
N LEU A 66 -4.88 18.95 -5.30
CA LEU A 66 -4.50 17.70 -5.97
C LEU A 66 -3.17 17.13 -5.48
N THR A 67 -2.11 17.93 -5.40
CA THR A 67 -0.80 17.45 -4.97
C THR A 67 -0.84 16.92 -3.53
N GLY A 68 -1.51 17.63 -2.62
CA GLY A 68 -1.64 17.21 -1.23
C GLY A 68 -2.48 15.95 -1.09
N GLU A 69 -3.61 15.88 -1.80
CA GLU A 69 -4.50 14.71 -1.78
C GLU A 69 -3.80 13.46 -2.31
N LEU A 70 -3.07 13.56 -3.42
CA LEU A 70 -2.31 12.44 -3.97
C LEU A 70 -1.18 12.01 -3.04
N SER A 71 -0.46 12.96 -2.43
CA SER A 71 0.63 12.65 -1.50
C SER A 71 0.10 11.93 -0.25
N ALA A 72 -1.01 12.42 0.31
CA ALA A 72 -1.65 11.80 1.47
C ALA A 72 -2.17 10.39 1.15
N ALA A 73 -2.73 10.20 -0.05
CA ALA A 73 -3.17 8.89 -0.52
C ALA A 73 -2.00 7.92 -0.73
N ASP A 74 -0.87 8.38 -1.31
CA ASP A 74 0.35 7.58 -1.46
C ASP A 74 0.88 7.13 -0.10
N ASP A 75 0.99 8.06 0.86
CA ASP A 75 1.45 7.77 2.22
C ASP A 75 0.56 6.73 2.92
N ALA A 76 -0.77 6.93 2.86
CA ALA A 76 -1.74 6.03 3.48
C ALA A 76 -1.69 4.63 2.86
N LEU A 77 -1.63 4.55 1.53
CA LEU A 77 -1.60 3.29 0.79
C LEU A 77 -0.30 2.52 1.05
N ARG A 78 0.84 3.21 1.04
CA ARG A 78 2.14 2.61 1.38
C ARG A 78 2.19 2.13 2.84
N ALA A 79 1.61 2.89 3.77
CA ALA A 79 1.52 2.47 5.16
C ALA A 79 0.68 1.20 5.31
N TYR A 80 -0.49 1.16 4.66
CA TYR A 80 -1.36 -0.02 4.68
C TYR A 80 -0.70 -1.24 4.04
N HIS A 81 -0.06 -1.08 2.88
CA HIS A 81 0.69 -2.15 2.21
C HIS A 81 1.81 -2.71 3.10
N ARG A 82 2.61 -1.86 3.76
CA ARG A 82 3.65 -2.32 4.70
C ARG A 82 3.07 -3.14 5.84
N THR A 83 1.97 -2.67 6.45
CA THR A 83 1.29 -3.41 7.53
C THR A 83 0.86 -4.80 7.05
N LEU A 84 0.25 -4.90 5.87
CA LEU A 84 -0.17 -6.19 5.31
C LEU A 84 1.00 -7.14 5.05
N VAL A 85 2.10 -6.63 4.47
CA VAL A 85 3.31 -7.43 4.23
C VAL A 85 3.89 -7.95 5.55
N THR A 86 3.97 -7.10 6.58
CA THR A 86 4.45 -7.50 7.91
C THR A 86 3.57 -8.58 8.51
N THR A 87 2.25 -8.37 8.55
CA THR A 87 1.31 -9.35 9.13
C THR A 87 1.34 -10.70 8.40
N LEU A 88 1.45 -10.71 7.07
CA LEU A 88 1.56 -11.96 6.32
C LEU A 88 2.87 -12.69 6.57
N SER A 89 3.97 -11.95 6.73
CA SER A 89 5.27 -12.53 7.07
C SER A 89 5.23 -13.17 8.46
N GLU A 90 4.69 -12.46 9.45
CA GLU A 90 4.51 -12.97 10.82
C GLU A 90 3.64 -14.22 10.87
N TYR A 91 2.57 -14.28 10.06
CA TYR A 91 1.74 -15.48 9.96
C TYR A 91 2.50 -16.65 9.34
N SER A 92 3.25 -16.40 8.27
CA SER A 92 4.04 -17.44 7.58
C SER A 92 5.11 -18.03 8.51
N ASP A 93 5.81 -17.18 9.25
CA ASP A 93 6.82 -17.59 10.23
C ASP A 93 6.20 -18.43 11.36
N LEU A 94 4.99 -18.05 11.82
CA LEU A 94 4.26 -18.80 12.84
C LEU A 94 3.83 -20.18 12.33
N ASP A 95 3.31 -20.26 11.10
CA ASP A 95 2.88 -21.52 10.48
C ASP A 95 4.03 -22.50 10.30
N GLU A 96 5.20 -22.00 9.87
CA GLU A 96 6.43 -22.80 9.77
C GLU A 96 6.91 -23.29 11.13
N ALA A 97 6.90 -22.43 12.16
CA ALA A 97 7.30 -22.79 13.52
C ALA A 97 6.37 -23.85 14.14
N VAL A 98 5.06 -23.73 13.94
CA VAL A 98 4.07 -24.72 14.39
C VAL A 98 4.29 -26.04 13.66
N SER A 99 4.43 -26.01 12.33
CA SER A 99 4.67 -27.21 11.53
C SER A 99 5.96 -27.94 11.94
N SER A 100 7.05 -27.22 12.17
CA SER A 100 8.31 -27.77 12.69
C SER A 100 8.13 -28.44 14.06
N THR A 101 7.40 -27.78 14.96
CA THR A 101 7.14 -28.30 16.31
C THR A 101 6.30 -29.58 16.27
N LEU A 102 5.25 -29.62 15.44
CA LEU A 102 4.41 -30.81 15.26
C LEU A 102 5.21 -31.99 14.69
N ASN A 103 6.01 -31.73 13.66
CA ASN A 103 6.89 -32.75 13.06
C ASN A 103 7.91 -33.30 14.07
N ALA A 104 8.47 -32.44 14.94
CA ALA A 104 9.38 -32.86 15.99
C ALA A 104 8.68 -33.73 17.06
N VAL A 105 7.46 -33.37 17.45
CA VAL A 105 6.64 -34.15 18.39
C VAL A 105 6.29 -35.52 17.80
N ASP A 106 5.88 -35.59 16.54
CA ASP A 106 5.56 -36.84 15.85
C ASP A 106 6.79 -37.74 15.70
N ALA A 107 7.97 -37.16 15.42
CA ALA A 107 9.22 -37.92 15.37
C ALA A 107 9.59 -38.54 16.73
N VAL A 108 9.36 -37.81 17.83
CA VAL A 108 9.58 -38.31 19.21
C VAL A 108 8.55 -39.37 19.59
N ALA A 109 7.29 -39.18 19.22
CA ALA A 109 6.20 -40.11 19.52
C ALA A 109 6.27 -41.40 18.67
N GLY A 110 6.72 -41.31 17.42
CA GLY A 110 6.88 -42.42 16.47
C GLY A 110 8.14 -43.26 16.69
N GLY A 111 9.17 -42.71 17.35
CA GLY A 111 10.43 -43.40 17.67
C GLY A 111 10.36 -44.41 18.82
N HIS A 112 9.19 -44.61 19.43
CA HIS A 112 8.97 -45.53 20.56
C HIS A 112 8.21 -46.83 20.20
N ARG A 113 8.26 -47.26 18.93
CA ARG A 113 7.73 -48.57 18.49
C ARG A 113 8.77 -49.39 17.74
#